data_AF-A0A3D1GWB6-F1
#
_entry.id   AF-A0A3D1GWB6-F1
#
_cell.length_a   1.000
_cell.length_b   1.000
_cell.length_c   1.000
_cell.angle_alpha   90.00
_cell.angle_beta   90.00
_cell.angle_gamma   90.00
#
_symmetry.space_group_name_H-M   'P 1'
#
loop_
_entity.id
_entity.type
_entity.pdbx_description
1 polymer ?
#
loop_
_entity_poly.entity_id
_entity_poly.type
_entity_poly.pdbx_seq_one_letter_code
_entity_poly.pdbx_strand_id
1 'polypeptide(L)'
;CGHMGGKVLIPVQQAVTNLNAARLAADCSRVSTVIMARTDAESAKLITSDIDPRDKPFISGERTAEGFYCLRDEDAFDRCVTRGLAFAPYADLLWMETSTPDLDQAEAFAKAIRAEFPDQLLAYNCSPSFNWSANLNEQDIARFQAEIGKMGYKFQFITLAGFHSLNYSMFELARGYKQSGMAAYSQLQNAEFAAEENGYTAHRHQREVGAGWFDAISVAVKGGASSTTALNDSTEEAQFTLNVAE
;
A
#
# COMPACT_ATOMS: atom_id res chain seq x y z
N CYS A 1 -7.02 -2.44 -10.81
CA CYS A 1 -5.73 -2.97 -10.30
C CYS A 1 -4.69 -2.79 -11.41
N GLY A 2 -3.48 -2.35 -11.06
CA GLY A 2 -2.40 -2.15 -12.04
C GLY A 2 -1.82 -3.42 -12.65
N HIS A 3 -1.99 -4.56 -11.96
CA HIS A 3 -1.51 -5.87 -12.39
C HIS A 3 -2.59 -6.68 -13.12
N MET A 4 -3.67 -6.03 -13.57
CA MET A 4 -4.71 -6.67 -14.41
C MET A 4 -4.59 -6.18 -15.85
N GLY A 5 -5.04 -7.01 -16.78
CA GLY A 5 -5.19 -6.64 -18.19
C GLY A 5 -6.37 -5.67 -18.43
N GLY A 6 -6.56 -5.26 -19.68
CA GLY A 6 -7.69 -4.41 -20.08
C GLY A 6 -7.61 -2.96 -19.60
N LYS A 7 -6.43 -2.49 -19.20
CA LYS A 7 -6.22 -1.09 -18.78
C LYS A 7 -6.29 -0.14 -19.98
N VAL A 8 -7.03 0.95 -19.81
CA VAL A 8 -7.15 2.04 -20.78
C VAL A 8 -6.63 3.32 -20.15
N LEU A 9 -5.60 3.91 -20.76
CA LEU A 9 -5.05 5.19 -20.34
C LEU A 9 -5.95 6.35 -20.77
N ILE A 10 -5.91 7.43 -20.00
CA ILE A 10 -6.36 8.76 -20.45
C ILE A 10 -5.16 9.57 -20.99
N PRO A 11 -5.40 10.61 -21.82
CA PRO A 11 -4.34 11.47 -22.32
C PRO A 11 -3.56 12.15 -21.19
N VAL A 12 -2.28 12.45 -21.41
CA VAL A 12 -1.41 13.11 -20.43
C VAL A 12 -2.04 14.39 -19.90
N GLN A 13 -2.57 15.25 -20.77
CA GLN A 13 -3.26 16.48 -20.37
C GLN A 13 -4.41 16.22 -19.40
N GLN A 14 -5.20 15.18 -19.62
CA GLN A 14 -6.32 14.87 -18.73
C GLN A 14 -5.83 14.39 -17.36
N ALA A 15 -4.76 13.58 -17.30
CA ALA A 15 -4.15 13.20 -16.04
C ALA A 15 -3.59 14.43 -15.28
N VAL A 16 -2.94 15.37 -15.97
CA VAL A 16 -2.47 16.64 -15.38
C VAL A 16 -3.64 17.49 -14.87
N THR A 17 -4.77 17.55 -15.58
CA THR A 17 -5.98 18.22 -15.09
C THR A 17 -6.47 17.63 -13.78
N ASN A 18 -6.45 16.30 -13.63
CA ASN A 18 -6.84 15.64 -12.40
C ASN A 18 -5.88 15.96 -11.23
N LEU A 19 -4.57 16.01 -11.49
CA LEU A 19 -3.57 16.40 -10.49
C LEU A 19 -3.77 17.86 -10.02
N ASN A 20 -4.01 18.78 -10.95
CA ASN A 20 -4.33 20.17 -10.61
C ASN A 20 -5.64 20.29 -9.83
N ALA A 21 -6.67 19.52 -10.17
CA ALA A 21 -7.92 19.49 -9.41
C ALA A 21 -7.69 19.00 -7.97
N ALA A 22 -6.85 17.97 -7.78
CA ALA A 22 -6.47 17.49 -6.46
C ALA A 22 -5.69 18.55 -5.65
N ARG A 23 -4.77 19.28 -6.29
CA ARG A 23 -4.05 20.39 -5.62
C ARG A 23 -5.00 21.53 -5.25
N LEU A 24 -5.87 21.94 -6.16
CA LEU A 24 -6.88 22.97 -5.89
C LEU A 24 -7.78 22.59 -4.69
N ALA A 25 -8.17 21.32 -4.59
CA ALA A 25 -8.96 20.83 -3.45
C ALA A 25 -8.19 20.96 -2.12
N ALA A 26 -6.89 20.63 -2.10
CA ALA A 26 -6.03 20.78 -0.93
C ALA A 26 -5.86 22.26 -0.54
N ASP A 27 -5.63 23.13 -1.53
CA ASP A 27 -5.44 24.57 -1.34
C ASP A 27 -6.72 25.23 -0.80
N CYS A 28 -7.89 24.92 -1.38
CA CYS A 28 -9.19 25.39 -0.89
C CYS A 28 -9.47 24.93 0.55
N SER A 29 -9.01 23.72 0.88
CA SER A 29 -9.14 23.13 2.22
C SER A 29 -8.05 23.62 3.20
N ARG A 30 -7.08 24.42 2.72
CA ARG A 30 -5.96 24.97 3.50
C ARG A 30 -5.14 23.89 4.20
N VAL A 31 -4.89 22.78 3.51
CA VAL A 31 -4.08 21.67 4.00
C VAL A 31 -2.99 21.33 2.99
N SER A 32 -1.81 20.96 3.49
CA SER A 32 -0.66 20.55 2.67
C SER A 32 -0.73 19.07 2.32
N THR A 33 -1.82 18.64 1.70
CA THR A 33 -2.00 17.24 1.29
C THR A 33 -0.94 16.84 0.27
N VAL A 34 -0.29 15.71 0.53
CA VAL A 34 0.68 15.10 -0.38
C VAL A 34 -0.07 14.47 -1.56
N ILE A 35 0.35 14.79 -2.78
CA ILE A 35 -0.22 14.30 -4.03
C ILE A 35 0.78 13.37 -4.71
N MET A 36 0.36 12.13 -4.95
CA MET A 36 1.14 11.14 -5.69
C MET A 36 0.52 10.93 -7.08
N ALA A 37 1.31 11.12 -8.13
CA ALA A 37 0.90 10.80 -9.50
C ALA A 37 1.34 9.39 -9.86
N ARG A 38 0.37 8.57 -10.26
CA ARG A 38 0.57 7.20 -10.71
C ARG A 38 0.42 7.10 -12.23
N THR A 39 1.32 6.35 -12.86
CA THR A 39 1.15 5.92 -14.25
C THR A 39 0.99 4.40 -14.33
N ASP A 40 0.00 3.96 -15.11
CA ASP A 40 -0.28 2.54 -15.41
C ASP A 40 0.24 2.12 -16.79
N ALA A 41 1.02 3.00 -17.42
CA ALA A 41 1.35 2.91 -18.84
C ALA A 41 2.29 1.77 -19.21
N GLU A 42 2.90 1.09 -18.24
CA GLU A 42 3.83 -0.02 -18.48
C GLU A 42 3.11 -1.19 -19.16
N SER A 43 1.97 -1.61 -18.62
CA SER A 43 1.20 -2.76 -19.14
C SER A 43 -0.17 -2.38 -19.70
N ALA A 44 -0.52 -1.09 -19.72
CA ALA A 44 -1.71 -0.63 -20.42
C ALA A 44 -1.51 -0.72 -21.94
N LYS A 45 -2.49 -1.33 -22.62
CA LYS A 45 -2.45 -1.55 -24.08
C LYS A 45 -3.35 -0.60 -24.86
N LEU A 46 -4.14 0.21 -24.16
CA LEU A 46 -5.17 1.06 -24.76
C LEU A 46 -5.06 2.49 -24.23
N ILE A 47 -5.45 3.48 -25.03
CA ILE A 47 -5.64 4.88 -24.63
C ILE A 47 -6.93 5.43 -25.24
N THR A 48 -7.64 6.31 -24.51
CA THR A 48 -8.95 6.81 -24.95
C THR A 48 -8.89 7.71 -26.18
N SER A 49 -7.82 8.50 -26.33
CA SER A 49 -7.68 9.48 -27.41
C SER A 49 -6.21 9.76 -27.72
N ASP A 50 -5.92 10.09 -28.97
CA ASP A 50 -4.64 10.52 -29.49
C ASP A 50 -4.46 12.05 -29.49
N ILE A 51 -5.32 12.79 -28.79
CA ILE A 51 -5.35 14.26 -28.83
C ILE A 51 -4.07 14.91 -28.28
N ASP A 52 -3.44 14.30 -27.28
CA ASP A 52 -2.23 14.84 -26.65
C ASP A 52 -0.98 14.47 -27.45
N PRO A 53 -0.20 15.45 -27.93
CA PRO A 53 0.99 15.18 -28.74
C PRO A 53 2.06 14.38 -28.01
N ARG A 54 2.06 14.34 -26.67
CA ARG A 54 3.01 13.53 -25.88
C ARG A 54 2.66 12.05 -25.90
N ASP A 55 1.40 11.70 -26.15
CA ASP A 55 0.94 10.31 -26.25
C ASP A 55 1.06 9.74 -27.67
N LYS A 56 0.94 10.62 -28.69
CA LYS A 56 0.98 10.24 -30.11
C LYS A 56 2.17 9.35 -30.51
N PRO A 57 3.41 9.60 -30.02
CA PRO A 57 4.53 8.75 -30.37
C PRO A 57 4.26 7.28 -30.08
N PHE A 58 3.48 6.92 -29.05
CA PHE A 58 3.32 5.55 -28.55
C PHE A 58 2.10 4.79 -29.12
N ILE A 59 1.32 5.43 -29.99
CA ILE A 59 0.08 4.86 -30.54
C ILE A 59 0.39 4.07 -31.81
N SER A 60 -0.14 2.85 -31.93
CA SER A 60 0.13 1.98 -33.09
C SER A 60 -0.62 2.40 -34.36
N GLY A 61 -1.68 3.20 -34.22
CA GLY A 61 -2.60 3.59 -35.30
C GLY A 61 -3.84 2.69 -35.40
N GLU A 62 -3.86 1.56 -34.70
CA GLU A 62 -5.03 0.68 -34.61
C GLU A 62 -6.03 1.16 -33.57
N ARG A 63 -7.30 0.78 -33.75
CA ARG A 63 -8.38 1.06 -32.80
C ARG A 63 -9.22 -0.18 -32.49
N THR A 64 -9.75 -0.25 -31.28
CA THR A 64 -10.70 -1.29 -30.85
C THR A 64 -12.13 -0.98 -31.32
N ALA A 65 -13.06 -1.93 -31.16
CA ALA A 65 -14.46 -1.74 -31.52
C ALA A 65 -15.15 -0.65 -30.68
N GLU A 66 -14.72 -0.47 -29.43
CA GLU A 66 -15.15 0.60 -28.52
C GLU A 66 -14.52 1.97 -28.88
N GLY A 67 -13.57 1.97 -29.82
CA GLY A 67 -12.91 3.17 -30.31
C GLY A 67 -11.65 3.57 -29.53
N PHE A 68 -11.11 2.74 -28.65
CA PHE A 68 -9.82 3.04 -28.00
C PHE A 68 -8.67 2.88 -29.00
N TYR A 69 -7.62 3.70 -28.84
CA TYR A 69 -6.38 3.54 -29.62
C TYR A 69 -5.49 2.49 -28.96
N CYS A 70 -4.86 1.66 -29.77
CA CYS A 70 -3.89 0.67 -29.31
C CYS A 70 -2.52 1.31 -29.08
N LEU A 71 -1.86 0.92 -27.99
CA LEU A 71 -0.50 1.34 -27.63
C LEU A 71 0.49 0.25 -28.03
N ARG A 72 1.70 0.67 -28.43
CA ARG A 72 2.80 -0.26 -28.73
C ARG A 72 3.45 -0.75 -27.45
N ASP A 73 3.75 -2.04 -27.40
CA ASP A 73 4.31 -2.69 -26.20
C ASP A 73 5.80 -2.38 -26.07
N GLU A 74 6.53 -2.24 -27.18
CA GLU A 74 7.97 -1.95 -27.21
C GLU A 74 8.35 -0.59 -26.59
N ASP A 75 7.42 0.37 -26.57
CA ASP A 75 7.65 1.71 -26.02
C ASP A 75 7.10 1.89 -24.60
N ALA A 76 6.76 0.79 -23.91
CA ALA A 76 6.10 0.82 -22.60
C ALA A 76 6.88 1.63 -21.55
N PHE A 77 8.19 1.43 -21.49
CA PHE A 77 9.06 2.14 -20.54
C PHE A 77 9.15 3.63 -20.86
N ASP A 78 9.42 3.98 -22.13
CA ASP A 78 9.52 5.38 -22.57
C ASP A 78 8.22 6.15 -22.37
N ARG A 79 7.09 5.47 -22.57
CA ARG A 79 5.76 6.01 -22.27
C ARG A 79 5.60 6.30 -20.77
N CYS A 80 6.11 5.45 -19.89
CA CYS A 80 6.09 5.70 -18.44
C CYS A 80 6.97 6.89 -18.05
N VAL A 81 8.19 6.98 -18.60
CA VAL A 81 9.10 8.11 -18.36
C VAL A 81 8.47 9.42 -18.85
N THR A 82 7.95 9.44 -20.08
CA THR A 82 7.28 10.62 -20.66
C THR A 82 6.13 11.10 -19.79
N ARG A 83 5.30 10.16 -19.30
CA ARG A 83 4.21 10.46 -18.37
C ARG A 83 4.71 10.96 -17.02
N GLY A 84 5.71 10.30 -16.44
CA GLY A 84 6.31 10.71 -15.17
C GLY A 84 6.87 12.14 -15.23
N LEU A 85 7.64 12.47 -16.27
CA LEU A 85 8.17 13.81 -16.49
C LEU A 85 7.05 14.85 -16.65
N ALA A 86 5.97 14.51 -17.36
CA ALA A 86 4.83 15.41 -17.51
C ALA A 86 4.05 15.63 -16.20
N PHE A 87 4.07 14.66 -15.28
CA PHE A 87 3.36 14.73 -14.00
C PHE A 87 4.19 15.38 -12.89
N ALA A 88 5.52 15.33 -12.97
CA ALA A 88 6.44 15.81 -11.93
C ALA A 88 6.13 17.23 -11.41
N PRO A 89 5.83 18.25 -12.25
CA PRO A 89 5.52 19.60 -11.75
C PRO A 89 4.22 19.70 -10.92
N TYR A 90 3.39 18.66 -10.94
CA TYR A 90 2.05 18.64 -10.36
C TYR A 90 1.90 17.61 -9.24
N ALA A 91 2.98 16.91 -8.85
CA ALA A 91 2.94 15.82 -7.90
C ALA A 91 4.15 15.84 -6.95
N ASP A 92 3.89 15.58 -5.67
CA ASP A 92 4.92 15.47 -4.64
C ASP A 92 5.68 14.13 -4.77
N LEU A 93 5.01 13.08 -5.23
CA LEU A 93 5.62 11.77 -5.53
C LEU A 93 5.18 11.23 -6.90
N LEU A 94 6.07 10.50 -7.57
CA LEU A 94 5.73 9.73 -8.78
C LEU A 94 5.77 8.23 -8.51
N TRP A 95 4.80 7.51 -9.07
CA TRP A 95 4.70 6.05 -9.01
C TRP A 95 4.45 5.48 -10.42
N MET A 96 5.38 4.67 -10.90
CA MET A 96 5.18 3.80 -12.06
C MET A 96 4.77 2.41 -11.55
N GLU A 97 3.59 1.93 -11.95
CA GLU A 97 3.27 0.50 -11.74
C GLU A 97 4.10 -0.37 -12.69
N THR A 98 4.55 -1.53 -12.24
CA THR A 98 5.42 -2.45 -12.97
C THR A 98 4.83 -3.85 -13.03
N SER A 99 5.26 -4.68 -14.00
CA SER A 99 4.82 -6.08 -14.09
C SER A 99 5.62 -7.04 -13.20
N THR A 100 6.83 -6.67 -12.79
CA THR A 100 7.75 -7.48 -11.98
C THR A 100 8.49 -6.63 -10.94
N PRO A 101 9.00 -7.23 -9.85
CA PRO A 101 9.87 -6.55 -8.89
C PRO A 101 11.31 -6.49 -9.44
N ASP A 102 11.58 -5.54 -10.33
CA ASP A 102 12.84 -5.39 -11.05
C ASP A 102 13.61 -4.13 -10.58
N LEU A 103 14.81 -4.33 -10.02
CA LEU A 103 15.66 -3.25 -9.53
C LEU A 103 16.29 -2.42 -10.65
N ASP A 104 16.62 -3.03 -11.80
CA ASP A 104 17.24 -2.35 -12.92
C ASP A 104 16.22 -1.43 -13.60
N GLN A 105 14.97 -1.90 -13.76
CA GLN A 105 13.88 -1.08 -14.25
C GLN A 105 13.57 0.09 -13.29
N ALA A 106 13.58 -0.17 -11.98
CA ALA A 106 13.38 0.86 -10.96
C ALA A 106 14.50 1.93 -11.02
N GLU A 107 15.76 1.50 -11.14
CA GLU A 107 16.89 2.40 -11.24
C GLU A 107 16.84 3.25 -12.53
N ALA A 108 16.50 2.63 -13.66
CA ALA A 108 16.37 3.30 -14.94
C ALA A 108 15.28 4.37 -14.90
N PHE A 109 14.09 4.06 -14.36
CA PHE A 109 13.01 5.04 -14.22
C PHE A 109 13.43 6.19 -13.30
N ALA A 110 14.04 5.87 -12.16
CA ALA A 110 14.51 6.88 -11.21
C ALA A 110 15.55 7.83 -11.83
N LYS A 111 16.54 7.28 -12.57
CA LYS A 111 17.54 8.07 -13.30
C LYS A 111 16.89 8.98 -14.34
N ALA A 112 15.96 8.46 -15.13
CA ALA A 112 15.29 9.23 -16.19
C ALA A 112 14.49 10.41 -15.62
N ILE A 113 13.72 10.19 -14.54
CA ILE A 113 12.99 11.27 -13.88
C ILE A 113 13.94 12.30 -13.25
N ARG A 114 14.94 11.83 -12.51
CA ARG A 114 15.82 12.70 -11.72
C ARG A 114 16.89 13.41 -12.55
N ALA A 115 17.07 13.03 -13.81
CA ALA A 115 17.86 13.82 -14.76
C ALA A 115 17.21 15.21 -15.02
N GLU A 116 15.88 15.26 -15.09
CA GLU A 116 15.13 16.50 -15.32
C GLU A 116 14.61 17.13 -14.02
N PHE A 117 14.26 16.30 -13.02
CA PHE A 117 13.76 16.73 -11.71
C PHE A 117 14.59 16.10 -10.57
N PRO A 118 15.78 16.65 -10.27
CA PRO A 118 16.76 16.03 -9.37
C PRO A 118 16.23 15.69 -7.98
N ASP A 119 15.26 16.45 -7.47
CA ASP A 119 14.71 16.26 -6.12
C ASP A 119 13.38 15.49 -6.11
N GLN A 120 12.87 15.05 -7.26
CA GLN A 120 11.59 14.36 -7.36
C GLN A 120 11.60 13.08 -6.52
N LEU A 121 10.68 12.99 -5.56
CA LEU A 121 10.47 11.80 -4.76
C LEU A 121 9.67 10.76 -5.56
N LEU A 122 9.99 9.50 -5.35
CA LEU A 122 9.34 8.38 -6.02
C LEU A 122 8.65 7.48 -4.99
N ALA A 123 7.67 6.71 -5.47
CA ALA A 123 6.97 5.71 -4.70
C ALA A 123 6.96 4.36 -5.44
N TYR A 124 7.04 3.27 -4.68
CA TYR A 124 7.13 1.91 -5.22
C TYR A 124 6.11 0.99 -4.54
N ASN A 125 5.34 0.27 -5.36
CA ASN A 125 4.44 -0.78 -4.88
C ASN A 125 5.19 -2.12 -4.83
N CYS A 126 5.52 -2.57 -3.63
CA CYS A 126 6.00 -3.92 -3.36
C CYS A 126 4.80 -4.89 -3.44
N SER A 127 4.30 -5.10 -4.66
CA SER A 127 3.01 -5.72 -4.91
C SER A 127 2.93 -7.20 -4.51
N PRO A 128 1.89 -7.63 -3.78
CA PRO A 128 1.58 -9.06 -3.62
C PRO A 128 1.10 -9.75 -4.90
N SER A 129 0.79 -8.98 -5.95
CA SER A 129 0.51 -9.57 -7.27
C SER A 129 1.78 -10.13 -7.94
N PHE A 130 2.97 -9.81 -7.43
CA PHE A 130 4.20 -10.46 -7.83
C PHE A 130 4.35 -11.80 -7.12
N ASN A 131 4.78 -12.82 -7.87
CA ASN A 131 5.35 -14.01 -7.25
C ASN A 131 6.82 -13.73 -6.90
N TRP A 132 7.08 -13.22 -5.70
CA TRP A 132 8.39 -12.73 -5.27
C TRP A 132 9.50 -13.78 -5.42
N SER A 133 9.31 -14.99 -4.89
CA SER A 133 10.31 -16.06 -4.95
C SER A 133 10.51 -16.66 -6.35
N ALA A 134 9.57 -16.43 -7.27
CA ALA A 134 9.76 -16.81 -8.67
C ALA A 134 10.55 -15.76 -9.47
N ASN A 135 10.60 -14.51 -9.01
CA ASN A 135 11.30 -13.42 -9.69
C ASN A 135 12.67 -13.13 -9.07
N LEU A 136 12.82 -13.29 -7.76
CA LEU A 136 14.01 -12.89 -7.00
C LEU A 136 14.45 -14.00 -6.04
N ASN A 137 15.75 -14.08 -5.79
CA ASN A 137 16.29 -14.92 -4.72
C ASN A 137 16.11 -14.26 -3.34
N GLU A 138 16.30 -15.01 -2.26
CA GLU A 138 16.10 -14.53 -0.89
C GLU A 138 16.98 -13.31 -0.53
N GLN A 139 18.23 -13.27 -1.02
CA GLN A 139 19.14 -12.15 -0.75
C GLN A 139 18.64 -10.86 -1.42
N ASP A 140 18.14 -10.97 -2.66
CA ASP A 140 17.56 -9.85 -3.40
C ASP A 140 16.25 -9.36 -2.78
N ILE A 141 15.38 -10.28 -2.36
CA ILE A 141 14.15 -9.92 -1.64
C ILE A 141 14.48 -9.15 -0.36
N ALA A 142 15.44 -9.65 0.43
CA ALA A 142 15.81 -9.04 1.70
C ALA A 142 16.36 -7.61 1.55
N ARG A 143 17.10 -7.32 0.46
CA ARG A 143 17.68 -5.98 0.20
C ARG A 143 16.80 -5.05 -0.64
N PHE A 144 15.74 -5.56 -1.26
CA PHE A 144 14.97 -4.85 -2.30
C PHE A 144 14.58 -3.42 -1.91
N GLN A 145 13.92 -3.27 -0.75
CA GLN A 145 13.45 -1.97 -0.24
C GLN A 145 14.60 -0.99 0.06
N ALA A 146 15.70 -1.50 0.60
CA ALA A 146 16.88 -0.69 0.91
C ALA A 146 17.53 -0.16 -0.38
N GLU A 147 17.61 -0.98 -1.43
CA GLU A 147 18.18 -0.56 -2.71
C GLU A 147 17.31 0.48 -3.42
N ILE A 148 16.00 0.26 -3.59
CA ILE A 148 15.13 1.28 -4.20
C ILE A 148 15.06 2.56 -3.35
N GLY A 149 15.25 2.46 -2.03
CA GLY A 149 15.37 3.60 -1.14
C GLY A 149 16.55 4.53 -1.49
N LYS A 150 17.67 3.98 -1.96
CA LYS A 150 18.83 4.74 -2.44
C LYS A 150 18.57 5.42 -3.79
N MET A 151 17.70 4.84 -4.62
CA MET A 151 17.34 5.36 -5.95
C MET A 151 16.34 6.54 -5.89
N GLY A 152 15.71 6.78 -4.73
CA GLY A 152 14.75 7.88 -4.54
C GLY A 152 13.31 7.44 -4.27
N TYR A 153 13.05 6.12 -4.17
CA TYR A 153 11.75 5.58 -3.77
C TYR A 153 11.56 5.72 -2.25
N LYS A 154 11.05 6.88 -1.82
CA LYS A 154 10.90 7.26 -0.40
C LYS A 154 9.58 6.84 0.22
N PHE A 155 8.59 6.48 -0.59
CA PHE A 155 7.36 5.83 -0.12
C PHE A 155 7.24 4.43 -0.72
N GLN A 156 7.30 3.41 0.12
CA GLN A 156 7.28 2.01 -0.31
C GLN A 156 6.17 1.28 0.45
N PHE A 157 5.35 0.53 -0.25
CA PHE A 157 4.14 -0.04 0.34
C PHE A 157 3.78 -1.39 -0.28
N ILE A 158 3.19 -2.26 0.54
CA ILE A 158 2.62 -3.55 0.12
C ILE A 158 1.11 -3.38 0.06
N THR A 159 0.56 -3.20 -1.14
CA THR A 159 -0.86 -2.86 -1.36
C THR A 159 -1.86 -3.80 -0.71
N LEU A 160 -1.63 -5.12 -0.79
CA LEU A 160 -2.58 -6.15 -0.34
C LEU A 160 -2.14 -6.88 0.94
N ALA A 161 -1.23 -6.30 1.73
CA ALA A 161 -0.72 -6.93 2.95
C ALA A 161 -1.86 -7.33 3.91
N GLY A 162 -2.80 -6.41 4.16
CA GLY A 162 -3.96 -6.69 5.03
C GLY A 162 -4.91 -7.76 4.49
N PHE A 163 -5.11 -7.83 3.17
CA PHE A 163 -5.96 -8.86 2.57
C PHE A 163 -5.33 -10.25 2.78
N HIS A 164 -4.03 -10.39 2.47
CA HIS A 164 -3.34 -11.67 2.61
C HIS A 164 -3.20 -12.10 4.07
N SER A 165 -2.82 -11.20 4.98
CA SER A 165 -2.64 -11.54 6.40
C SER A 165 -3.96 -11.91 7.09
N LEU A 166 -5.05 -11.21 6.78
CA LEU A 166 -6.38 -11.48 7.35
C LEU A 166 -6.94 -12.81 6.84
N ASN A 167 -6.95 -13.03 5.52
CA ASN A 167 -7.55 -14.24 4.96
C ASN A 167 -6.75 -15.49 5.33
N TYR A 168 -5.41 -15.43 5.26
CA TYR A 168 -4.57 -16.58 5.56
C TYR A 168 -4.65 -16.97 7.04
N SER A 169 -4.53 -16.01 7.96
CA SER A 169 -4.58 -16.29 9.40
C SER A 169 -5.93 -16.90 9.81
N MET A 170 -7.05 -16.38 9.29
CA MET A 170 -8.37 -16.92 9.56
C MET A 170 -8.59 -18.29 8.92
N PHE A 171 -8.08 -18.52 7.70
CA PHE A 171 -8.16 -19.83 7.05
C PHE A 171 -7.43 -20.90 7.86
N GLU A 172 -6.20 -20.61 8.30
CA GLU A 172 -5.41 -21.53 9.13
C GLU A 172 -6.08 -21.79 10.48
N LEU A 173 -6.58 -20.75 11.14
CA LEU A 173 -7.33 -20.90 12.40
C LEU A 173 -8.59 -21.76 12.21
N ALA A 174 -9.42 -21.49 11.21
CA ALA A 174 -10.64 -22.26 10.96
C ALA A 174 -10.34 -23.72 10.61
N ARG A 175 -9.28 -23.97 9.83
CA ARG A 175 -8.80 -25.30 9.49
C ARG A 175 -8.33 -26.07 10.72
N GLY A 176 -7.51 -25.43 11.56
CA GLY A 176 -7.03 -26.01 12.82
C GLY A 176 -8.18 -26.27 13.80
N TYR A 177 -9.09 -25.30 13.95
CA TYR A 177 -10.24 -25.41 14.84
C TYR A 177 -11.17 -26.56 14.44
N LYS A 178 -11.37 -26.81 13.14
CA LYS A 178 -12.10 -27.99 12.65
C LYS A 178 -11.45 -29.31 13.08
N GLN A 179 -10.12 -29.35 13.20
CA GLN A 179 -9.37 -30.58 13.50
C GLN A 179 -9.19 -30.83 15.00
N SER A 180 -8.93 -29.79 15.79
CA SER A 180 -8.53 -29.91 17.20
C SER A 180 -9.28 -28.97 18.16
N GLY A 181 -10.30 -28.26 17.68
CA GLY A 181 -11.14 -27.38 18.49
C GLY A 181 -10.30 -26.34 19.25
N MET A 182 -10.53 -26.24 20.56
CA MET A 182 -9.89 -25.24 21.42
C MET A 182 -8.35 -25.35 21.46
N ALA A 183 -7.76 -26.50 21.13
CA ALA A 183 -6.31 -26.61 21.05
C ALA A 183 -5.71 -25.68 19.97
N ALA A 184 -6.38 -25.53 18.82
CA ALA A 184 -5.96 -24.60 17.77
C ALA A 184 -6.06 -23.13 18.21
N TYR A 185 -7.14 -22.78 18.93
CA TYR A 185 -7.30 -21.41 19.44
C TYR A 185 -6.29 -21.10 20.55
N SER A 186 -6.03 -22.05 21.46
CA SER A 186 -5.03 -21.88 22.52
C SER A 186 -3.61 -21.69 21.96
N GLN A 187 -3.27 -22.33 20.83
CA GLN A 187 -2.01 -22.08 20.14
C GLN A 187 -1.88 -20.63 19.64
N LEU A 188 -2.96 -20.06 19.08
CA LEU A 188 -3.00 -18.65 18.69
C LEU A 188 -2.81 -17.74 19.92
N GLN A 189 -3.56 -17.99 20.99
CA GLN A 189 -3.46 -17.20 22.23
C GLN A 189 -2.06 -17.28 22.86
N ASN A 190 -1.42 -18.46 22.87
CA ASN A 190 -0.06 -18.60 23.37
C ASN A 190 0.97 -17.88 22.49
N ALA A 191 0.76 -17.85 21.17
CA ALA A 191 1.58 -17.06 20.27
C ALA A 191 1.41 -15.55 20.52
N GLU A 192 0.20 -15.09 20.84
CA GLU A 192 -0.08 -13.71 21.24
C GLU A 192 0.65 -13.33 22.55
N PHE A 193 0.67 -14.22 23.54
CA PHE A 193 1.46 -14.01 24.77
C PHE A 193 2.96 -13.95 24.48
N ALA A 194 3.50 -14.89 23.69
CA ALA A 194 4.92 -14.89 23.34
C ALA A 194 5.34 -13.63 22.55
N ALA A 195 4.41 -13.04 21.79
CA ALA A 195 4.66 -11.81 21.03
C ALA A 195 4.73 -10.55 21.93
N GLU A 196 4.33 -10.61 23.21
CA GLU A 196 4.41 -9.49 24.14
C GLU A 196 5.86 -9.02 24.34
N GLU A 197 6.85 -9.94 24.32
CA GLU A 197 8.29 -9.60 24.39
C GLU A 197 8.73 -8.68 23.24
N ASN A 198 8.00 -8.69 22.12
CA ASN A 198 8.22 -7.86 20.95
C ASN A 198 7.28 -6.63 20.90
N GLY A 199 6.52 -6.36 21.96
CA GLY A 199 5.63 -5.22 22.09
C GLY A 199 4.17 -5.44 21.67
N TYR A 200 3.72 -6.69 21.46
CA TYR A 200 2.32 -6.98 21.16
C TYR A 200 1.42 -6.85 22.40
N THR A 201 0.30 -6.11 22.30
CA THR A 201 -0.57 -5.78 23.44
C THR A 201 -1.99 -6.32 23.35
N ALA A 202 -2.42 -6.76 22.16
CA ALA A 202 -3.83 -7.07 21.90
C ALA A 202 -4.34 -8.37 22.55
N HIS A 203 -3.47 -9.17 23.19
CA HIS A 203 -3.89 -10.29 24.04
C HIS A 203 -4.77 -9.81 25.21
N ARG A 204 -4.53 -8.57 25.69
CA ARG A 204 -5.43 -7.82 26.60
C ARG A 204 -6.40 -6.96 25.81
N HIS A 205 -7.33 -7.63 25.13
CA HIS A 205 -8.23 -7.03 24.17
C HIS A 205 -9.21 -6.01 24.77
N GLN A 206 -9.58 -6.09 26.04
CA GLN A 206 -10.45 -5.10 26.69
C GLN A 206 -9.73 -3.75 26.82
N ARG A 207 -8.48 -3.78 27.32
CA ARG A 207 -7.59 -2.60 27.32
C ARG A 207 -7.38 -2.05 25.90
N GLU A 208 -7.09 -2.92 24.94
CA GLU A 208 -6.72 -2.53 23.57
C GLU A 208 -7.84 -1.72 22.87
N VAL A 209 -9.11 -2.09 23.09
CA VAL A 209 -10.27 -1.35 22.56
C VAL A 209 -10.68 -0.15 23.42
N GLY A 210 -9.92 0.16 24.47
CA GLY A 210 -10.07 1.39 25.26
C GLY A 210 -10.99 1.28 26.48
N ALA A 211 -11.24 0.08 27.03
CA ALA A 211 -12.08 -0.05 28.23
C ALA A 211 -11.60 0.86 29.39
N GLY A 212 -10.29 0.90 29.65
CA GLY A 212 -9.71 1.77 30.68
C GLY A 212 -9.81 3.27 30.39
N TRP A 213 -9.84 3.64 29.10
CA TRP A 213 -10.08 5.02 28.69
C TRP A 213 -11.51 5.45 29.03
N PHE A 214 -12.50 4.61 28.73
CA PHE A 214 -13.90 4.88 29.06
C PHE A 214 -14.18 4.81 30.57
N ASP A 215 -13.44 4.00 31.33
CA ASP A 215 -13.49 4.02 32.79
C ASP A 215 -12.98 5.35 33.36
N ALA A 216 -11.84 5.85 32.86
CA ALA A 216 -11.31 7.16 33.26
C ALA A 216 -12.28 8.31 32.96
N ILE A 217 -12.94 8.29 31.79
CA ILE A 217 -14.02 9.23 31.46
C ILE A 217 -15.15 9.12 32.49
N SER A 218 -15.57 7.90 32.81
CA SER A 218 -16.68 7.67 33.75
C SER A 218 -16.37 8.19 35.15
N VAL A 219 -15.14 7.99 35.63
CA VAL A 219 -14.66 8.52 36.91
C VAL A 219 -14.59 10.03 36.89
N ALA A 220 -14.05 10.64 35.82
CA ALA A 220 -13.92 12.08 35.68
C ALA A 220 -15.29 12.78 35.67
N VAL A 221 -16.24 12.29 34.88
CA VAL A 221 -17.61 12.85 34.78
C VAL A 221 -18.36 12.75 36.11
N LYS A 222 -18.11 11.68 36.88
CA LYS A 222 -18.75 11.48 38.20
C LYS A 222 -18.00 12.14 39.36
N GLY A 223 -16.97 12.94 39.10
CA GLY A 223 -16.26 13.71 40.13
C GLY A 223 -15.32 12.87 41.01
N GLY A 224 -14.75 11.79 40.47
CA GLY A 224 -13.66 11.04 41.10
C GLY A 224 -13.99 9.61 41.53
N ALA A 225 -15.25 9.16 41.42
CA ALA A 225 -15.61 7.76 41.71
C ALA A 225 -16.76 7.26 40.81
N SER A 226 -16.70 5.99 40.41
CA SER A 226 -17.78 5.30 39.69
C SER A 226 -17.87 3.85 40.17
N SER A 227 -19.06 3.37 40.50
CA SER A 227 -19.30 1.99 40.93
C SER A 227 -19.49 1.01 39.77
N THR A 228 -19.37 1.48 38.52
CA THR A 228 -19.69 0.71 37.30
C THR A 228 -18.58 0.84 36.26
N THR A 229 -17.33 0.94 36.70
CA THR A 229 -16.16 0.80 35.80
C THR A 229 -16.05 -0.65 35.31
N ALA A 230 -15.58 -0.85 34.09
CA ALA A 230 -15.59 -2.13 33.40
C ALA A 230 -14.34 -2.99 33.64
N LEU A 231 -13.16 -2.38 33.82
CA LEU A 231 -11.91 -3.14 33.95
C LEU A 231 -11.74 -3.79 35.33
N ASN A 232 -12.15 -3.09 36.39
CA ASN A 232 -12.12 -3.66 37.74
C ASN A 232 -13.04 -4.89 37.79
N ASP A 233 -12.56 -5.97 38.40
CA ASP A 233 -13.24 -7.27 38.49
C ASP A 233 -13.46 -7.97 37.13
N SER A 234 -12.75 -7.55 36.08
CA SER A 234 -12.80 -8.22 34.77
C SER A 234 -11.97 -9.50 34.74
N THR A 235 -12.31 -10.44 33.83
CA THR A 235 -11.48 -11.63 33.60
C THR A 235 -10.09 -11.28 33.06
N GLU A 236 -9.98 -10.15 32.35
CA GLU A 236 -8.69 -9.65 31.88
C GLU A 236 -7.79 -9.28 33.06
N GLU A 237 -8.30 -8.51 34.03
CA GLU A 237 -7.56 -8.17 35.26
C GLU A 237 -7.15 -9.43 36.05
N ALA A 238 -8.05 -10.41 36.15
CA ALA A 238 -7.83 -11.60 36.97
C ALA A 238 -6.90 -12.65 36.34
N GLN A 239 -6.88 -12.80 35.01
CA GLN A 239 -6.24 -13.94 34.34
C GLN A 239 -5.06 -13.54 33.44
N PHE A 240 -4.93 -12.27 33.08
CA PHE A 240 -3.90 -11.79 32.15
C PHE A 240 -2.74 -11.09 32.89
N THR A 241 -2.54 -11.43 34.17
CA THR A 241 -1.36 -11.05 34.96
C THR A 241 -0.15 -11.89 34.52
N LEU A 242 1.06 -11.33 34.56
CA LEU A 242 2.34 -11.92 34.12
C LEU A 242 2.77 -13.19 34.90
N ASN A 243 1.95 -14.22 34.95
CA ASN A 243 2.28 -15.54 35.48
C ASN A 243 2.04 -16.56 34.36
N VAL A 244 3.02 -16.71 33.48
CA VAL A 244 3.14 -17.93 32.70
C VAL A 244 3.41 -19.05 33.71
N ALA A 245 2.50 -20.01 33.83
CA ALA A 245 2.74 -21.19 34.65
C ALA A 245 3.98 -21.93 34.10
N GLU A 246 4.97 -22.18 34.97
CA GLU A 246 6.15 -23.02 34.70
C GLU A 246 5.79 -24.44 34.24
#